data_AF-A0A947ZBW8-F1
#
_entry.id   AF-A0A947ZBW8-F1
#
_cell.length_a   1.000
_cell.length_b   1.000
_cell.length_c   1.000
_cell.angle_alpha   90.00
_cell.angle_beta   90.00
_cell.angle_gamma   90.00
#
_symmetry.space_group_name_H-M   'P 1'
#
loop_
_entity.id
_entity.type
_entity.pdbx_description
1 polymer ?
#
loop_
_entity_poly.entity_id
_entity_poly.type
_entity_poly.pdbx_seq_one_letter_code
_entity_poly.pdbx_strand_id
1 'polypeptide(L)'
;NVIALNSKAGLLLRLGRAAEAEALFDKVTAIDPRDVVALNSKASLLLRLGRAAEAEALFDKVFTIDPRDVVALNSKASLLLRLGRVEEAEQLFDKVFAIDPCNAVALNVKANLLAKMGRIDEAMELYRGIPGGAANQNTHCGLAFLLLKRNSDEKDILEASHLFEEAQRIEPQDTVVQLGFWTAYARLGDAKQAEYYRGRFEQCREMESRTFSLALCAIQGHHAVNSFEDVKQFITVSDLTVPAEYRRIIGIVFAYAMLLMNTRQQMSMRQIW
;
A
#
# COMPACT_ATOMS: atom_id res chain seq x y z
N ASN A 1 10.61 7.57 -22.92
CA ASN A 1 10.89 7.97 -21.52
C ASN A 1 10.57 6.77 -20.62
N VAL A 2 11.58 6.20 -19.96
CA VAL A 2 11.47 5.01 -19.10
C VAL A 2 10.52 5.23 -17.91
N ILE A 3 10.57 6.42 -17.30
CA ILE A 3 9.70 6.78 -16.16
C ILE A 3 8.22 6.71 -16.55
N ALA A 4 7.86 7.26 -17.72
CA ALA A 4 6.49 7.23 -18.20
C ALA A 4 6.00 5.79 -18.52
N LEU A 5 6.89 4.92 -18.98
CA LEU A 5 6.57 3.51 -19.24
C LEU A 5 6.36 2.74 -17.94
N ASN A 6 7.20 2.95 -16.92
CA ASN A 6 7.03 2.36 -15.59
C ASN A 6 5.71 2.79 -14.94
N SER A 7 5.40 4.09 -14.97
CA SER A 7 4.13 4.60 -14.45
C SER A 7 2.93 3.99 -15.18
N LYS A 8 3.00 3.88 -16.51
CA LYS A 8 1.93 3.25 -17.31
C LYS A 8 1.78 1.77 -16.99
N ALA A 9 2.89 1.03 -16.85
CA ALA A 9 2.87 -0.39 -16.50
C ALA A 9 2.25 -0.61 -15.11
N GLY A 10 2.61 0.21 -14.12
CA GLY A 10 2.00 0.18 -12.78
C GLY A 10 0.49 0.43 -12.79
N LEU A 11 0.00 1.32 -13.64
CA LEU A 11 -1.44 1.55 -13.82
C LEU A 11 -2.14 0.36 -14.47
N LEU A 12 -1.55 -0.25 -15.49
CA LEU A 12 -2.09 -1.45 -16.12
C LEU A 12 -2.19 -2.63 -15.15
N LEU A 13 -1.22 -2.78 -14.23
CA LEU A 13 -1.29 -3.76 -13.14
C LEU A 13 -2.46 -3.55 -12.19
N ARG A 14 -2.79 -2.30 -11.90
CA ARG A 14 -3.95 -1.93 -11.07
C ARG A 14 -5.27 -2.17 -11.79
N LEU A 15 -5.27 -2.07 -13.11
CA LEU A 15 -6.41 -2.35 -13.99
C LEU A 15 -6.59 -3.85 -14.31
N GLY A 16 -5.76 -4.75 -13.76
CA GLY A 16 -5.81 -6.19 -14.06
C GLY A 16 -5.28 -6.57 -15.44
N ARG A 17 -4.71 -5.62 -16.20
CA ARG A 17 -4.13 -5.84 -17.54
C ARG A 17 -2.68 -6.32 -17.43
N ALA A 18 -2.51 -7.50 -16.84
CA ALA A 18 -1.20 -8.05 -16.47
C ALA A 18 -0.27 -8.25 -17.68
N ALA A 19 -0.76 -8.81 -18.78
CA ALA A 19 0.04 -9.08 -19.97
C ALA A 19 0.60 -7.79 -20.62
N GLU A 20 -0.19 -6.72 -20.63
CA GLU A 20 0.26 -5.44 -21.18
C GLU A 20 1.24 -4.73 -20.26
N ALA A 21 1.05 -4.85 -18.94
CA ALA A 21 2.02 -4.38 -17.98
C ALA A 21 3.36 -5.11 -18.13
N GLU A 22 3.33 -6.43 -18.30
CA GLU A 22 4.54 -7.25 -18.54
C GLU A 22 5.29 -6.76 -19.78
N ALA A 23 4.60 -6.60 -20.91
CA ALA A 23 5.21 -6.11 -22.15
C ALA A 23 5.83 -4.71 -22.00
N LEU A 24 5.27 -3.86 -21.15
CA LEU A 24 5.87 -2.55 -20.85
C LEU A 24 7.10 -2.66 -19.96
N PHE A 25 7.10 -3.53 -18.95
CA PHE A 25 8.30 -3.79 -18.15
C PHE A 25 9.42 -4.43 -18.97
N ASP A 26 9.09 -5.30 -19.92
CA ASP A 26 10.06 -5.86 -20.86
C ASP A 26 10.70 -4.77 -21.72
N LYS A 27 9.89 -3.84 -22.23
CA LYS A 27 10.40 -2.67 -22.97
C LYS A 27 11.31 -1.80 -22.10
N VAL A 28 10.93 -1.56 -20.84
CA VAL A 28 11.75 -0.76 -19.92
C VAL A 28 13.07 -1.46 -19.64
N THR A 29 13.04 -2.74 -19.27
CA THR A 29 14.24 -3.51 -18.94
C THR A 29 15.15 -3.77 -20.15
N ALA A 30 14.62 -3.70 -21.37
CA ALA A 30 15.42 -3.70 -22.60
C ALA A 30 16.13 -2.36 -22.85
N ILE A 31 15.51 -1.24 -22.47
CA ILE A 31 16.09 0.11 -22.60
C ILE A 31 17.11 0.36 -21.49
N ASP A 32 16.74 0.05 -20.25
CA ASP A 32 17.58 0.16 -19.07
C ASP A 32 17.53 -1.15 -18.25
N PRO A 33 18.51 -2.04 -18.47
CA PRO A 33 18.60 -3.31 -17.74
C PRO A 33 18.87 -3.16 -16.25
N ARG A 34 19.22 -1.96 -15.76
CA ARG A 34 19.57 -1.68 -14.35
C ARG A 34 18.50 -0.88 -13.62
N ASP A 35 17.35 -0.61 -14.25
CA ASP A 35 16.22 0.07 -13.61
C ASP A 35 15.63 -0.83 -12.50
N VAL A 36 16.02 -0.55 -11.26
CA VAL A 36 15.55 -1.26 -10.06
C VAL A 36 14.03 -1.19 -9.90
N VAL A 37 13.40 -0.07 -10.25
CA VAL A 37 11.95 0.12 -10.13
C VAL A 37 11.22 -0.81 -11.09
N ALA A 38 11.69 -0.90 -12.33
CA ALA A 38 11.11 -1.78 -13.34
C ALA A 38 11.32 -3.26 -12.98
N LEU A 39 12.52 -3.63 -12.53
CA LEU A 39 12.84 -5.00 -12.11
C LEU A 39 11.98 -5.44 -10.93
N ASN A 40 11.84 -4.62 -9.89
CA ASN A 40 10.98 -4.89 -8.73
C ASN A 40 9.50 -5.00 -9.11
N SER A 41 9.03 -4.09 -9.97
CA SER A 41 7.64 -4.08 -10.42
C SER A 41 7.31 -5.31 -11.29
N LYS A 42 8.23 -5.72 -12.16
CA LYS A 42 8.11 -6.94 -12.96
C LYS A 42 8.16 -8.20 -12.08
N ALA A 43 9.07 -8.26 -11.11
CA ALA A 43 9.13 -9.38 -10.16
C ALA A 43 7.81 -9.52 -9.39
N SER A 44 7.26 -8.40 -8.92
CA SER A 44 5.96 -8.36 -8.24
C SER A 44 4.80 -8.82 -9.13
N LEU A 45 4.81 -8.47 -10.41
CA LEU A 45 3.85 -8.97 -11.39
C LEU A 45 3.97 -10.49 -11.58
N LEU A 46 5.20 -11.00 -11.76
CA LEU A 46 5.45 -12.43 -11.93
C LEU A 46 4.98 -13.24 -10.71
N LEU A 47 5.16 -12.70 -9.49
CA LEU A 47 4.61 -13.30 -8.27
C LEU A 47 3.08 -13.40 -8.26
N ARG A 48 2.39 -12.41 -8.84
CA ARG A 48 0.92 -12.43 -8.99
C ARG A 48 0.47 -13.43 -10.06
N LEU A 49 1.31 -13.67 -11.06
CA LEU A 49 1.09 -14.66 -12.12
C LEU A 49 1.52 -16.09 -11.74
N GLY A 50 2.03 -16.31 -10.52
CA GLY A 50 2.51 -17.61 -10.05
C GLY A 50 3.90 -18.01 -10.57
N ARG A 51 4.60 -17.12 -11.27
CA ARG A 51 5.93 -17.34 -11.86
C ARG A 51 7.03 -17.00 -10.83
N ALA A 52 7.07 -17.78 -9.74
CA ALA A 52 7.93 -17.51 -8.58
C ALA A 52 9.44 -17.55 -8.89
N ALA A 53 9.89 -18.53 -9.66
CA ALA A 53 11.32 -18.67 -10.01
C ALA A 53 11.84 -17.48 -10.83
N GLU A 54 11.04 -16.98 -11.76
CA GLU A 54 11.42 -15.82 -12.57
C GLU A 54 11.41 -14.53 -11.75
N ALA A 55 10.48 -14.39 -10.81
CA ALA A 55 10.49 -13.29 -9.86
C ALA A 55 11.73 -13.32 -8.96
N GLU A 56 12.13 -14.50 -8.48
CA GLU A 56 13.33 -14.68 -7.66
C GLU A 56 14.59 -14.23 -8.40
N ALA A 57 14.74 -14.65 -9.67
CA ALA A 57 15.86 -14.24 -10.51
C ALA A 57 15.92 -12.70 -10.72
N LEU A 58 14.76 -12.04 -10.82
CA LEU A 58 14.71 -10.58 -10.91
C LEU A 58 15.11 -9.90 -9.59
N PHE A 59 14.70 -10.44 -8.43
CA PHE A 59 15.17 -9.91 -7.13
C PHE A 59 16.68 -10.09 -6.96
N ASP A 60 17.24 -11.23 -7.37
CA ASP A 60 18.68 -11.45 -7.36
C ASP A 60 19.41 -10.42 -8.23
N LYS A 61 18.86 -10.13 -9.41
CA LYS A 61 19.38 -9.06 -10.27
C LYS A 61 19.30 -7.70 -9.57
N VAL A 62 18.20 -7.37 -8.88
CA VAL A 62 18.11 -6.14 -8.10
C VAL A 62 19.22 -6.09 -7.05
N PHE A 63 19.47 -7.17 -6.31
CA PHE A 63 20.52 -7.20 -5.30
C PHE A 63 21.94 -7.06 -5.86
N THR A 64 22.19 -7.48 -7.11
CA THR A 64 23.48 -7.19 -7.78
C THR A 64 23.66 -5.70 -8.09
N ILE A 65 22.57 -4.95 -8.21
CA ILE A 65 22.56 -3.52 -8.54
C ILE A 65 22.54 -2.67 -7.25
N ASP A 66 21.61 -2.99 -6.35
CA ASP A 66 21.42 -2.36 -5.05
C ASP A 66 21.12 -3.44 -3.98
N PRO A 67 22.12 -3.87 -3.20
CA PRO A 67 21.94 -4.83 -2.11
C PRO A 67 21.08 -4.31 -0.95
N ARG A 68 20.82 -3.00 -0.88
CA ARG A 68 20.07 -2.35 0.20
C ARG A 68 18.67 -1.91 -0.23
N ASP A 69 18.21 -2.32 -1.42
CA ASP A 69 16.86 -2.01 -1.88
C ASP A 69 15.80 -2.69 -0.98
N VAL A 70 15.18 -1.88 -0.11
CA VAL A 70 14.22 -2.35 0.89
C VAL A 70 12.97 -2.97 0.25
N VAL A 71 12.58 -2.51 -0.95
CA VAL A 71 11.42 -3.03 -1.68
C VAL A 71 11.68 -4.46 -2.14
N ALA A 72 12.85 -4.74 -2.72
CA ALA A 72 13.28 -6.06 -3.15
C ALA A 72 13.49 -7.00 -1.96
N LEU A 73 14.12 -6.53 -0.88
CA LEU A 73 14.31 -7.31 0.34
C LEU A 73 12.97 -7.78 0.92
N ASN A 74 12.01 -6.86 1.09
CA ASN A 74 10.67 -7.19 1.59
C ASN A 74 9.92 -8.14 0.65
N SER A 75 9.96 -7.87 -0.65
CA SER A 75 9.22 -8.64 -1.65
C SER A 75 9.77 -10.06 -1.82
N LYS A 76 11.10 -10.22 -1.80
CA LYS A 76 11.74 -11.54 -1.82
C LYS A 76 11.51 -12.28 -0.51
N ALA A 77 11.58 -11.62 0.65
CA ALA A 77 11.24 -12.25 1.93
C ALA A 77 9.82 -12.83 1.89
N SER A 78 8.83 -12.05 1.43
CA SER A 78 7.46 -12.49 1.24
C SER A 78 7.33 -13.69 0.27
N LEU A 79 8.08 -13.69 -0.84
CA LEU A 79 8.16 -14.83 -1.75
C LEU A 79 8.70 -16.08 -1.04
N LEU A 80 9.83 -15.97 -0.35
CA LEU A 80 10.47 -17.08 0.36
C LEU A 80 9.53 -17.70 1.40
N LEU A 81 8.76 -16.87 2.11
CA LEU A 81 7.71 -17.34 3.01
C LEU A 81 6.62 -18.14 2.30
N ARG A 82 6.16 -17.68 1.12
CA ARG A 82 5.18 -18.43 0.30
C ARG A 82 5.73 -19.77 -0.19
N LEU A 83 7.06 -19.87 -0.34
CA LEU A 83 7.77 -21.10 -0.72
C LEU A 83 8.15 -21.98 0.49
N GLY A 84 7.86 -21.55 1.72
CA GLY A 84 8.22 -22.29 2.94
C GLY A 84 9.69 -22.16 3.35
N ARG A 85 10.47 -21.29 2.71
CA ARG A 85 11.89 -21.01 3.02
C ARG A 85 11.98 -19.94 4.11
N VAL A 86 11.60 -20.32 5.34
CA VAL A 86 11.39 -19.38 6.45
C VAL A 86 12.71 -18.75 6.91
N GLU A 87 13.75 -19.54 7.07
CA GLU A 87 15.05 -19.10 7.58
C GLU A 87 15.70 -18.05 6.66
N GLU A 88 15.57 -18.25 5.35
CA GLU A 88 16.08 -17.29 4.36
C GLU A 88 15.26 -15.99 4.35
N ALA A 89 13.95 -16.08 4.58
CA ALA A 89 13.12 -14.89 4.71
C ALA A 89 13.47 -14.10 5.98
N GLU A 90 13.75 -14.76 7.10
CA GLU A 90 14.18 -14.11 8.35
C GLU A 90 15.47 -13.30 8.13
N GLN A 91 16.47 -13.88 7.45
CA GLN A 91 17.70 -13.17 7.11
C GLN A 91 17.46 -11.91 6.26
N LEU A 92 16.48 -11.95 5.35
CA LEU A 92 16.13 -10.76 4.56
C LEU A 92 15.41 -9.70 5.40
N PHE A 93 14.53 -10.11 6.31
CA PHE A 93 13.90 -9.16 7.25
C PHE A 93 14.92 -8.52 8.16
N ASP A 94 15.91 -9.26 8.66
CA ASP A 94 16.96 -8.70 9.50
C ASP A 94 17.79 -7.65 8.75
N LYS A 95 18.04 -7.85 7.45
CA LYS A 95 18.63 -6.82 6.58
C LYS A 95 17.72 -5.59 6.44
N VAL A 96 16.41 -5.78 6.30
CA VAL A 96 15.46 -4.66 6.23
C VAL A 96 15.48 -3.87 7.54
N PHE A 97 15.41 -4.52 8.69
CA PHE A 97 15.42 -3.85 9.98
C PHE A 97 16.77 -3.20 10.33
N ALA A 98 17.87 -3.71 9.79
CA ALA A 98 19.18 -3.05 9.88
C ALA A 98 19.23 -1.73 9.08
N ILE A 99 18.41 -1.60 8.03
CA ILE A 99 18.34 -0.39 7.20
C ILE A 99 17.27 0.58 7.74
N ASP A 100 16.09 0.04 8.04
CA ASP A 100 14.91 0.75 8.52
C ASP A 100 14.21 -0.09 9.60
N PRO A 101 14.55 0.15 10.89
CA PRO A 101 13.93 -0.56 12.01
C PRO A 101 12.41 -0.36 12.10
N CYS A 102 11.87 0.70 11.50
CA CYS A 102 10.46 1.08 11.56
C CYS A 102 9.70 0.71 10.28
N ASN A 103 10.24 -0.16 9.43
CA ASN A 103 9.65 -0.49 8.15
C ASN A 103 8.28 -1.18 8.30
N ALA A 104 7.20 -0.43 8.14
CA ALA A 104 5.83 -0.92 8.39
C ALA A 104 5.47 -2.16 7.56
N VAL A 105 5.95 -2.24 6.32
CA VAL A 105 5.70 -3.41 5.44
C VAL A 105 6.39 -4.66 6.00
N ALA A 106 7.68 -4.55 6.34
CA ALA A 106 8.44 -5.66 6.91
C ALA A 106 7.85 -6.15 8.23
N LEU A 107 7.52 -5.22 9.13
CA LEU A 107 6.89 -5.48 10.42
C LEU A 107 5.58 -6.24 10.23
N ASN A 108 4.68 -5.74 9.38
CA ASN A 108 3.39 -6.37 9.11
C ASN A 108 3.54 -7.77 8.52
N VAL A 109 4.45 -7.98 7.57
CA VAL A 109 4.63 -9.29 6.93
C VAL A 109 5.22 -10.30 7.92
N LYS A 110 6.28 -9.93 8.66
CA LYS A 110 6.91 -10.82 9.64
C LYS A 110 5.98 -11.13 10.82
N ALA A 111 5.26 -10.13 11.34
CA ALA A 111 4.27 -10.34 12.40
C ALA A 111 3.12 -11.27 11.96
N ASN A 112 2.58 -11.07 10.76
CA ASN A 112 1.52 -11.94 10.23
C ASN A 112 1.99 -13.38 10.04
N LEU A 113 3.25 -13.59 9.63
CA LEU A 113 3.85 -14.91 9.53
C LEU A 113 3.95 -15.57 10.90
N LEU A 114 4.57 -14.91 11.87
CA LEU A 114 4.72 -15.40 13.24
C LEU A 114 3.35 -15.77 13.83
N ALA A 115 2.35 -14.92 13.62
CA ALA A 115 0.98 -15.17 14.05
C ALA A 115 0.29 -16.33 13.29
N LYS A 116 0.69 -16.66 12.06
CA LYS A 116 0.21 -17.86 11.33
C LYS A 116 0.90 -19.13 11.84
N MET A 117 2.13 -19.03 12.33
CA MET A 117 2.88 -20.11 12.97
C MET A 117 2.47 -20.35 14.42
N GLY A 118 1.51 -19.59 14.95
CA GLY A 118 1.09 -19.64 16.36
C GLY A 118 2.02 -18.90 17.34
N ARG A 119 3.11 -18.30 16.84
CA ARG A 119 4.10 -17.52 17.61
C ARG A 119 3.61 -16.08 17.81
N ILE A 120 2.44 -15.91 18.42
CA ILE A 120 1.78 -14.60 18.55
C ILE A 120 2.57 -13.65 19.47
N ASP A 121 3.13 -14.14 20.57
CA ASP A 121 3.91 -13.30 21.49
C ASP A 121 5.16 -12.71 20.82
N GLU A 122 5.87 -13.50 20.02
CA GLU A 122 7.02 -13.02 19.24
C GLU A 122 6.61 -11.97 18.18
N ALA A 123 5.42 -12.12 17.59
CA ALA A 123 4.87 -11.13 16.67
C ALA A 123 4.59 -9.79 17.36
N MET A 124 4.18 -9.81 18.63
CA MET A 124 3.93 -8.61 19.42
C MET A 124 5.22 -7.94 19.88
N GLU A 125 6.21 -8.73 20.29
CA GLU A 125 7.53 -8.22 20.66
C GLU A 125 8.22 -7.51 19.48
N LEU A 126 7.94 -7.92 18.24
CA LEU A 126 8.39 -7.20 17.04
C LEU A 126 7.89 -5.75 17.00
N TYR A 127 6.65 -5.48 17.41
CA TYR A 127 6.11 -4.12 17.47
C TYR A 127 6.57 -3.36 18.72
N ARG A 128 6.69 -4.04 19.87
CA ARG A 128 7.12 -3.43 21.14
C ARG A 128 8.61 -3.07 21.16
N GLY A 129 9.44 -3.83 20.45
CA GLY A 129 10.89 -3.65 20.38
C GLY A 129 11.36 -2.46 19.52
N ILE A 130 10.44 -1.72 18.89
CA ILE A 130 10.78 -0.58 18.03
C ILE A 130 11.19 0.63 18.90
N PRO A 131 12.43 1.15 18.77
CA PRO A 131 12.91 2.28 19.56
C PRO A 131 12.07 3.54 19.32
N GLY A 132 11.73 4.25 20.39
CA GLY A 132 10.88 5.44 20.31
C GLY A 132 9.38 5.13 20.37
N GLY A 133 9.02 3.88 20.69
CA GLY A 133 7.75 3.41 21.25
C GLY A 133 6.49 4.09 20.71
N ALA A 134 5.62 3.34 20.05
CA ALA A 134 4.22 3.76 19.91
C ALA A 134 3.98 5.04 19.05
N ALA A 135 4.93 5.51 18.24
CA ALA A 135 4.74 6.74 17.45
C ALA A 135 4.26 6.52 16.00
N ASN A 136 3.99 5.28 15.58
CA ASN A 136 3.44 5.01 14.25
C ASN A 136 2.08 4.30 14.39
N GLN A 137 1.06 4.87 13.78
CA GLN A 137 -0.29 4.31 13.70
C GLN A 137 -0.29 2.83 13.26
N ASN A 138 0.60 2.47 12.32
CA ASN A 138 0.73 1.10 11.85
C ASN A 138 1.19 0.12 12.93
N THR A 139 2.08 0.53 13.83
CA THR A 139 2.57 -0.34 14.91
C THR A 139 1.50 -0.56 15.97
N HIS A 140 0.68 0.47 16.26
CA HIS A 140 -0.48 0.34 17.14
C HIS A 140 -1.54 -0.59 16.58
N CYS A 141 -1.93 -0.38 15.32
CA CYS A 141 -2.89 -1.25 14.67
C CYS A 141 -2.37 -2.69 14.62
N GLY A 142 -1.10 -2.89 14.23
CA GLY A 142 -0.46 -4.21 14.17
C GLY A 142 -0.49 -4.94 15.51
N LEU A 143 -0.08 -4.28 16.59
CA LEU A 143 -0.09 -4.86 17.94
C LEU A 143 -1.53 -5.13 18.43
N ALA A 144 -2.44 -4.19 18.23
CA ALA A 144 -3.84 -4.31 18.64
C ALA A 144 -4.54 -5.51 17.95
N PHE A 145 -4.34 -5.69 16.65
CA PHE A 145 -4.88 -6.85 15.93
C PHE A 145 -4.28 -8.18 16.41
N LEU A 146 -3.01 -8.21 16.80
CA LEU A 146 -2.40 -9.41 17.39
C LEU A 146 -2.98 -9.74 18.78
N LEU A 147 -3.20 -8.73 19.63
CA LEU A 147 -3.86 -8.90 20.93
C LEU A 147 -5.27 -9.48 20.77
N LEU A 148 -6.06 -8.92 19.84
CA LEU A 148 -7.36 -9.49 19.49
C LEU A 148 -7.20 -10.95 19.01
N LYS A 149 -6.15 -11.31 18.27
CA LYS A 149 -5.97 -12.67 17.76
C LYS A 149 -5.55 -13.69 18.83
N ARG A 150 -4.85 -13.29 19.90
CA ARG A 150 -4.19 -14.19 20.88
C ARG A 150 -5.11 -15.05 21.75
N ASN A 151 -6.44 -14.84 21.70
CA ASN A 151 -7.51 -15.51 22.47
C ASN A 151 -8.21 -14.64 23.55
N SER A 152 -8.33 -13.32 23.28
CA SER A 152 -9.41 -12.38 23.66
C SER A 152 -9.94 -12.38 25.10
N ASP A 153 -9.08 -12.44 26.12
CA ASP A 153 -9.50 -12.00 27.45
C ASP A 153 -9.85 -10.50 27.41
N GLU A 154 -10.78 -10.07 28.26
CA GLU A 154 -11.26 -8.67 28.32
C GLU A 154 -10.09 -7.68 28.42
N LYS A 155 -9.04 -8.05 29.16
CA LYS A 155 -7.80 -7.28 29.28
C LYS A 155 -7.12 -7.01 27.93
N ASP A 156 -6.97 -8.03 27.09
CA ASP A 156 -6.32 -7.90 25.78
C ASP A 156 -7.16 -7.04 24.83
N ILE A 157 -8.49 -7.09 24.95
CA ILE A 157 -9.39 -6.26 24.14
C ILE A 157 -9.35 -4.80 24.59
N LEU A 158 -9.23 -4.55 25.89
CA LEU A 158 -9.05 -3.19 26.44
C LEU A 158 -7.69 -2.62 26.05
N GLU A 159 -6.62 -3.40 26.10
CA GLU A 159 -5.28 -3.00 25.62
C GLU A 159 -5.32 -2.68 24.12
N ALA A 160 -5.98 -3.53 23.30
CA ALA A 160 -6.17 -3.27 21.89
C ALA A 160 -6.97 -1.98 21.62
N SER A 161 -8.01 -1.71 22.40
CA SER A 161 -8.82 -0.48 22.31
C SER A 161 -7.97 0.77 22.59
N HIS A 162 -7.14 0.74 23.63
CA HIS A 162 -6.23 1.83 23.95
C HIS A 162 -5.24 2.10 22.80
N LEU A 163 -4.67 1.05 22.21
CA LEU A 163 -3.79 1.19 21.04
C LEU A 163 -4.51 1.80 19.83
N PHE A 164 -5.78 1.44 19.59
CA PHE A 164 -6.58 2.07 18.55
C PHE A 164 -6.89 3.54 18.85
N GLU A 165 -7.06 3.93 20.11
CA GLU A 165 -7.21 5.35 20.49
C GLU A 165 -5.95 6.15 20.18
N GLU A 166 -4.77 5.60 20.49
CA GLU A 166 -3.50 6.24 20.16
C GLU A 166 -3.30 6.33 18.64
N ALA A 167 -3.66 5.28 17.89
CA ALA A 167 -3.65 5.27 16.44
C ALA A 167 -4.60 6.34 15.85
N GLN A 168 -5.80 6.49 16.43
CA GLN A 168 -6.80 7.46 15.99
C GLN A 168 -6.38 8.92 16.21
N ARG A 169 -5.55 9.20 17.23
CA ARG A 169 -5.01 10.55 17.46
C ARG A 169 -4.09 11.01 16.31
N ILE A 170 -3.51 10.08 15.58
CA ILE A 170 -2.63 10.36 14.43
C ILE A 170 -3.49 10.61 13.19
N GLU A 171 -4.28 9.62 12.75
CA GLU A 171 -5.23 9.76 11.63
C GLU A 171 -6.65 9.33 12.04
N PRO A 172 -7.54 10.30 12.33
CA PRO A 172 -8.87 10.00 12.84
C PRO A 172 -9.81 9.26 11.86
N GLN A 173 -9.51 9.32 10.56
CA GLN A 173 -10.35 8.76 9.48
C GLN A 173 -9.74 7.51 8.85
N ASP A 174 -8.71 6.93 9.45
CA ASP A 174 -8.10 5.71 8.93
C ASP A 174 -9.06 4.51 9.03
N THR A 175 -9.28 3.85 7.89
CA THR A 175 -10.20 2.71 7.74
C THR A 175 -9.79 1.51 8.58
N VAL A 176 -8.48 1.27 8.76
CA VAL A 176 -7.94 0.16 9.55
C VAL A 176 -8.18 0.38 11.05
N VAL A 177 -8.05 1.63 11.52
CA VAL A 177 -8.38 2.03 12.90
C VAL A 177 -9.88 1.87 13.17
N GLN A 178 -10.75 2.30 12.26
CA GLN A 178 -12.20 2.13 12.42
C GLN A 178 -12.60 0.64 12.46
N LEU A 179 -12.00 -0.20 11.60
CA LEU A 179 -12.18 -1.65 11.62
C LEU A 179 -11.69 -2.27 12.93
N GLY A 180 -10.57 -1.77 13.45
CA GLY A 180 -9.99 -2.20 14.73
C GLY A 180 -10.96 -2.01 15.89
N PHE A 181 -11.48 -0.79 16.05
CA PHE A 181 -12.50 -0.49 17.07
C PHE A 181 -13.77 -1.30 16.88
N TRP A 182 -14.29 -1.40 15.66
CA TRP A 182 -15.47 -2.23 15.39
C TRP A 182 -15.24 -3.68 15.86
N THR A 183 -14.07 -4.25 15.54
CA THR A 183 -13.71 -5.62 15.92
C THR A 183 -13.55 -5.77 17.45
N ALA A 184 -12.94 -4.79 18.12
CA ALA A 184 -12.74 -4.80 19.56
C ALA A 184 -14.08 -4.72 20.31
N TYR A 185 -14.92 -3.74 20.00
CA TYR A 185 -16.23 -3.58 20.67
C TYR A 185 -17.21 -4.70 20.34
N ALA A 186 -17.17 -5.26 19.13
CA ALA A 186 -17.96 -6.45 18.81
C ALA A 186 -17.58 -7.65 19.69
N ARG A 187 -16.29 -7.79 20.06
CA ARG A 187 -15.82 -8.85 20.97
C ARG A 187 -16.10 -8.57 22.43
N LEU A 188 -16.13 -7.31 22.85
CA LEU A 188 -16.58 -6.91 24.20
C LEU A 188 -18.10 -7.05 24.39
N GLY A 189 -18.87 -7.21 23.31
CA GLY A 189 -20.32 -7.24 23.37
C GLY A 189 -20.97 -5.85 23.52
N ASP A 190 -20.21 -4.76 23.37
CA ASP A 190 -20.77 -3.41 23.32
C ASP A 190 -21.33 -3.12 21.93
N ALA A 191 -22.57 -3.55 21.71
CA ALA A 191 -23.28 -3.40 20.44
C ALA A 191 -23.41 -1.93 20.01
N LYS A 192 -23.49 -0.98 20.96
CA LYS A 192 -23.67 0.44 20.65
C LYS A 192 -22.39 1.02 20.05
N GLN A 193 -21.25 0.75 20.67
CA GLN A 193 -19.96 1.19 20.14
C GLN A 193 -19.60 0.44 18.85
N ALA A 194 -19.87 -0.87 18.79
CA ALA A 194 -19.61 -1.65 17.59
C ALA A 194 -20.35 -1.09 16.35
N GLU A 195 -21.63 -0.73 16.49
CA GLU A 195 -22.42 -0.16 15.39
C GLU A 195 -21.93 1.24 15.00
N TYR A 196 -21.52 2.07 15.97
CA TYR A 196 -20.94 3.38 15.72
C TYR A 196 -19.66 3.29 14.86
N TYR A 197 -18.72 2.42 15.23
CA TYR A 197 -17.47 2.26 14.50
C TYR A 197 -17.64 1.53 13.17
N ARG A 198 -18.63 0.63 13.07
CA ARG A 198 -19.02 0.02 11.79
C ARG A 198 -19.47 1.07 10.78
N GLY A 199 -20.33 2.02 11.18
CA GLY A 199 -20.78 3.10 10.30
C GLY A 199 -19.62 3.98 9.80
N ARG A 200 -18.67 4.30 10.69
CA ARG A 200 -17.46 5.04 10.31
C ARG A 200 -16.56 4.26 9.35
N PHE A 201 -16.38 2.96 9.59
CA PHE A 201 -15.64 2.07 8.68
C PHE A 201 -16.27 2.05 7.28
N GLU A 202 -17.59 1.90 7.19
CA GLU A 202 -18.31 1.89 5.93
C GLU A 202 -18.17 3.22 5.18
N GLN A 203 -18.28 4.35 5.90
CA GLN A 203 -18.09 5.69 5.35
C GLN A 203 -16.66 5.90 4.80
N CYS A 204 -15.62 5.56 5.57
CA CYS A 204 -14.24 5.68 5.14
C CYS A 204 -13.95 4.82 3.89
N ARG A 205 -14.41 3.56 3.90
CA ARG A 205 -14.26 2.63 2.77
C ARG A 205 -14.95 3.14 1.50
N GLU A 206 -16.11 3.75 1.63
CA GLU A 206 -16.82 4.34 0.49
C GLU A 206 -16.06 5.55 -0.08
N MET A 207 -15.50 6.40 0.76
CA MET A 207 -14.65 7.52 0.33
C MET A 207 -13.42 7.03 -0.44
N GLU A 208 -12.70 6.02 0.08
CA GLU A 208 -11.53 5.42 -0.60
C GLU A 208 -11.89 4.87 -1.99
N SER A 209 -13.01 4.14 -2.09
CA SER A 209 -13.51 3.58 -3.34
C SER A 209 -13.88 4.65 -4.37
N ARG A 210 -14.53 5.74 -3.93
CA ARG A 210 -14.87 6.89 -4.78
C ARG A 210 -13.62 7.61 -5.27
N THR A 211 -12.66 7.87 -4.39
CA THR A 211 -11.39 8.52 -4.77
C THR A 211 -10.60 7.67 -5.77
N PHE A 212 -10.56 6.35 -5.58
CA PHE A 212 -9.93 5.42 -6.51
C PHE A 212 -10.64 5.38 -7.88
N SER A 213 -11.96 5.29 -7.89
CA SER A 213 -12.77 5.27 -9.12
C SER A 213 -12.62 6.56 -9.92
N LEU A 214 -12.56 7.71 -9.26
CA LEU A 214 -12.37 9.01 -9.91
C LEU A 214 -10.96 9.19 -10.45
N ALA A 215 -9.93 8.72 -9.72
CA ALA A 215 -8.57 8.64 -10.25
C ALA A 215 -8.48 7.75 -11.50
N LEU A 216 -9.25 6.65 -11.53
CA LEU A 216 -9.35 5.77 -12.68
C LEU A 216 -9.97 6.47 -13.91
N CYS A 217 -11.07 7.20 -13.72
CA CYS A 217 -11.72 7.98 -14.78
C CYS A 217 -10.77 9.04 -15.37
N ALA A 218 -10.01 9.74 -14.53
CA ALA A 218 -9.03 10.74 -14.95
C ALA A 218 -7.89 10.12 -15.79
N ILE A 219 -7.48 8.90 -15.46
CA ILE A 219 -6.41 8.16 -16.15
C ILE A 219 -6.89 7.54 -17.47
N GLN A 220 -8.11 7.02 -17.49
CA GLN A 220 -8.67 6.35 -18.67
C GLN A 220 -9.14 7.33 -19.76
N GLY A 221 -9.22 8.64 -19.46
CA GLY A 221 -9.61 9.66 -20.44
C GLY A 221 -11.03 9.47 -20.97
N HIS A 222 -11.91 8.84 -20.20
CA HIS A 222 -13.34 8.78 -20.50
C HIS A 222 -13.98 10.16 -20.36
N HIS A 223 -14.92 10.46 -21.25
CA HIS A 223 -15.63 11.73 -21.52
C HIS A 223 -16.29 12.50 -20.35
N ALA A 224 -15.99 12.19 -19.09
CA ALA A 224 -16.65 12.78 -17.92
C ALA A 224 -15.98 14.05 -17.37
N VAL A 225 -14.79 14.44 -17.86
CA VAL A 225 -14.13 15.71 -17.47
C VAL A 225 -13.97 16.55 -18.73
N ASN A 226 -15.02 17.30 -19.07
CA ASN A 226 -15.06 18.11 -20.30
C ASN A 226 -14.62 19.56 -20.08
N SER A 227 -14.34 19.99 -18.84
CA SER A 227 -13.84 21.34 -18.60
C SER A 227 -12.81 21.45 -17.48
N PHE A 228 -11.93 22.44 -17.59
CA PHE A 228 -11.01 22.89 -16.55
C PHE A 228 -11.76 23.33 -15.27
N GLU A 229 -13.02 23.75 -15.41
CA GLU A 229 -13.84 24.25 -14.32
C GLU A 229 -14.38 23.11 -13.43
N ASP A 230 -14.69 21.94 -14.01
CA ASP A 230 -15.08 20.73 -13.26
C ASP A 230 -13.94 20.24 -12.35
N VAL A 231 -12.70 20.38 -12.84
CA VAL A 231 -11.48 20.04 -12.09
C VAL A 231 -11.21 21.07 -10.98
N LYS A 232 -11.46 22.36 -11.24
CA LYS A 232 -11.34 23.42 -10.23
C LYS A 232 -12.38 23.29 -9.12
N GLN A 233 -13.65 23.07 -9.45
CA GLN A 233 -14.73 22.88 -8.47
C GLN A 233 -14.44 21.67 -7.59
N PHE A 234 -13.81 20.63 -8.15
CA PHE A 234 -13.33 19.47 -7.40
C PHE A 234 -12.17 19.80 -6.45
N ILE A 235 -11.21 20.66 -6.82
CA ILE A 235 -10.13 21.13 -5.94
C ILE A 235 -10.70 21.87 -4.72
N THR A 236 -11.67 22.77 -4.95
CA THR A 236 -12.31 23.52 -3.86
C THR A 236 -13.08 22.63 -2.88
N VAL A 237 -13.63 21.51 -3.35
CA VAL A 237 -14.35 20.53 -2.50
C VAL A 237 -13.39 19.54 -1.82
N SER A 238 -12.30 19.14 -2.50
CA SER A 238 -11.33 18.16 -2.00
C SER A 238 -10.30 18.74 -1.01
N ASP A 239 -9.94 20.01 -1.10
CA ASP A 239 -9.04 20.67 -0.13
C ASP A 239 -9.65 20.76 1.29
N LEU A 240 -10.98 20.68 1.41
CA LEU A 240 -11.69 20.76 2.69
C LEU A 240 -12.07 19.40 3.31
N THR A 241 -12.03 18.30 2.54
CA THR A 241 -12.61 17.00 2.97
C THR A 241 -11.68 15.80 2.82
N VAL A 242 -10.55 15.93 2.13
CA VAL A 242 -9.65 14.81 1.83
C VAL A 242 -8.41 14.81 2.74
N PRO A 243 -8.07 13.66 3.38
CA PRO A 243 -6.86 13.51 4.20
C PRO A 243 -5.59 13.87 3.43
N ALA A 244 -4.59 14.42 4.12
CA ALA A 244 -3.39 15.02 3.52
C ALA A 244 -2.58 14.06 2.63
N GLU A 245 -2.62 12.76 2.92
CA GLU A 245 -1.97 11.70 2.15
C GLU A 245 -2.56 11.51 0.75
N TYR A 246 -3.89 11.61 0.61
CA TYR A 246 -4.57 11.53 -0.67
C TYR A 246 -4.39 12.80 -1.49
N ARG A 247 -4.06 13.94 -0.87
CA ARG A 247 -3.75 15.19 -1.60
C ARG A 247 -2.51 15.05 -2.48
N ARG A 248 -1.51 14.26 -2.07
CA ARG A 248 -0.33 13.96 -2.92
C ARG A 248 -0.70 13.12 -4.13
N ILE A 249 -1.54 12.10 -3.94
CA ILE A 249 -2.02 11.24 -5.03
C ILE A 249 -2.91 12.04 -5.98
N ILE A 250 -3.82 12.86 -5.47
CA ILE A 250 -4.65 13.78 -6.25
C ILE A 250 -3.78 14.79 -7.00
N GLY A 251 -2.74 15.34 -6.36
CA GLY A 251 -1.78 16.25 -7.00
C GLY A 251 -0.98 15.60 -8.14
N ILE A 252 -0.57 14.34 -7.99
CA ILE A 252 0.12 13.57 -9.05
C ILE A 252 -0.84 13.24 -10.19
N VAL A 253 -2.07 12.80 -9.88
CA VAL A 253 -3.12 12.53 -10.88
C VAL A 253 -3.50 13.81 -11.62
N PHE A 254 -3.56 14.95 -10.93
CA PHE A 254 -3.80 16.28 -11.51
C PHE A 254 -2.66 16.75 -12.41
N ALA A 255 -1.40 16.65 -11.97
CA ALA A 255 -0.24 16.98 -12.78
C ALA A 255 -0.19 16.13 -14.06
N TYR A 256 -0.52 14.85 -13.95
CA TYR A 256 -0.61 13.94 -15.09
C TYR A 256 -1.79 14.28 -16.02
N ALA A 257 -2.96 14.62 -15.49
CA ALA A 257 -4.12 15.06 -16.27
C ALA A 257 -3.87 16.38 -17.02
N MET A 258 -3.21 17.36 -16.38
CA MET A 258 -2.80 18.63 -17.00
C MET A 258 -1.79 18.42 -18.13
N LEU A 259 -0.81 17.51 -17.95
CA LEU A 259 0.13 17.13 -19.00
C LEU A 259 -0.60 16.51 -20.21
N LEU A 260 -1.58 15.63 -19.96
CA LEU A 260 -2.38 15.01 -21.02
C LEU A 260 -3.27 16.04 -21.74
N MET A 261 -3.90 16.97 -21.03
CA MET A 261 -4.71 18.05 -21.63
C MET A 261 -3.86 19.01 -22.49
N ASN A 262 -2.65 19.35 -22.03
CA ASN A 262 -1.73 20.20 -22.78
C ASN A 262 -1.26 19.51 -24.08
N THR A 263 -1.01 18.19 -24.04
CA THR A 263 -0.70 17.42 -25.26
C THR A 263 -1.89 17.27 -26.21
N ARG A 264 -3.12 17.21 -25.71
CA ARG A 264 -4.34 17.21 -26.56
C ARG A 264 -4.59 18.57 -27.21
N GLN A 265 -4.39 19.68 -26.51
CA GLN A 265 -4.45 21.03 -27.11
C GLN A 265 -3.34 21.23 -28.16
N GLN A 266 -2.14 20.71 -27.93
CA GLN A 266 -1.08 20.73 -28.95
C GLN A 266 -1.37 19.81 -30.15
N MET A 267 -2.02 18.67 -29.95
CA MET A 267 -2.44 17.79 -31.05
C MET A 267 -3.61 18.38 -31.86
N SER A 268 -4.58 19.04 -31.23
CA SER A 268 -5.66 19.71 -31.95
C SER A 268 -5.17 20.92 -32.76
N MET A 269 -4.15 21.64 -32.26
CA MET A 269 -3.50 22.73 -33.00
C MET A 269 -2.64 22.23 -34.18
N ARG A 270 -1.99 21.06 -34.07
CA ARG A 270 -1.21 20.45 -35.15
C ARG A 270 -2.03 19.80 -36.27
N GLN A 271 -3.35 19.64 -36.08
CA GLN A 271 -4.26 19.20 -37.15
C GLN A 271 -4.93 20.37 -37.88
N ILE A 272 -4.59 21.62 -37.52
CA ILE A 272 -5.14 22.85 -38.12
C ILE A 272 -4.06 23.62 -38.92
N TRP A 273 -2.86 23.07 -39.11
CA TRP A 273 -1.81 23.63 -39.99
C TRP A 273 -1.26 22.57 -40.93
#